data_AF-A0A3Q9ESX2-F1
#
_entry.id   AF-A0A3Q9ESX2-F1
#
_cell.length_a   1.000
_cell.length_b   1.000
_cell.length_c   1.000
_cell.angle_alpha   90.00
_cell.angle_beta   90.00
_cell.angle_gamma   90.00
#
_symmetry.space_group_name_H-M   'P 1'
#
loop_
_entity.id
_entity.type
_entity.pdbx_description
1 polymer ?
#
loop_
_entity_poly.entity_id
_entity_poly.type
_entity_poly.pdbx_seq_one_letter_code
_entity_poly.pdbx_strand_id
1 'polypeptide(L)'
;MPRMSHRSLRKRRRSLILCVLTALLALVATTQPASAADGRPYTNPLKSFKGADPWLQYHDGNYYLITTTFTGILGIRKSPTLAGLATAPNVQVYADTTSTRNTNFWAPEMHLLNGRWYVYYSAGQSGVACCDSQRTHVLESAGTDPMGPYTYKGSLTGSNLTPGGWLIDASVLQANNKLYLVGSGFINGSTQSLVIAPMSNPYTLASSTFTIISSPTLDWERSGSPVNEGPEPLYHNGRTFLTYSASFCGTADYKLGQLELTGSDPLNPASWTKKQTPVFQRSDANSVYGPGHNGFFTSPDGTENWIVYHANSASNGGCGNGRATRAQEFTWNADGTPNFGTPVALGTTLPGPSGETAATPTSYTLVNRGSGKCLDVNGGNTADGTNIFQWTCTGGANQKWRVEDLGDDTNRLVNVATGKVMDTAACSAADGADIRQWSWLNNKCQRYRLVFTASGDYVRIVNESSGKVADVADCGTANGTDVRQWTWLNNNCQQWRLVPAT
;
A
#
# COMPACT_ATOMS: atom_id res chain seq x y z
N MET A 1 -83.21 -38.55 -42.68
CA MET A 1 -83.73 -37.44 -41.84
C MET A 1 -83.66 -37.89 -40.39
N PRO A 2 -83.25 -37.08 -39.39
CA PRO A 2 -82.91 -35.65 -39.40
C PRO A 2 -81.46 -35.32 -38.98
N ARG A 3 -81.09 -34.05 -39.25
CA ARG A 3 -79.84 -33.34 -38.93
C ARG A 3 -79.84 -32.80 -37.50
N MET A 4 -78.65 -32.64 -36.89
CA MET A 4 -78.30 -31.55 -35.96
C MET A 4 -76.76 -31.55 -35.76
N SER A 5 -75.99 -30.77 -36.52
CA SER A 5 -75.45 -29.43 -36.18
C SER A 5 -74.45 -29.39 -35.01
N HIS A 6 -73.16 -29.64 -35.28
CA HIS A 6 -72.04 -29.26 -34.41
C HIS A 6 -71.48 -27.89 -34.83
N ARG A 7 -71.81 -26.82 -34.08
CA ARG A 7 -71.10 -25.55 -34.13
C ARG A 7 -70.81 -25.02 -32.72
N SER A 8 -69.58 -24.56 -32.57
CA SER A 8 -69.02 -23.64 -31.56
C SER A 8 -68.61 -24.16 -30.18
N LEU A 9 -67.54 -24.95 -30.14
CA LEU A 9 -66.58 -24.96 -29.03
C LEU A 9 -65.23 -24.39 -29.52
N ARG A 10 -65.20 -23.08 -29.87
CA ARG A 10 -63.93 -22.43 -30.23
C ARG A 10 -63.76 -20.97 -29.81
N LYS A 11 -64.65 -20.43 -28.96
CA LYS A 11 -64.61 -19.00 -28.55
C LYS A 11 -64.42 -18.71 -27.05
N ARG A 12 -64.11 -19.70 -26.21
CA ARG A 12 -63.87 -19.48 -24.75
C ARG A 12 -62.46 -19.84 -24.23
N ARG A 13 -61.49 -20.10 -25.12
CA ARG A 13 -60.09 -20.36 -24.71
C ARG A 13 -59.05 -19.32 -25.19
N ARG A 14 -59.47 -18.26 -25.89
CA ARG A 14 -58.55 -17.21 -26.37
C ARG A 14 -58.49 -15.96 -25.49
N SER A 15 -59.41 -15.77 -24.55
CA SER A 15 -59.45 -14.55 -23.72
C SER A 15 -58.83 -14.71 -22.31
N LEU A 16 -58.50 -15.92 -21.87
CA LEU A 16 -57.77 -16.11 -20.59
C LEU A 16 -56.25 -16.22 -20.75
N ILE A 17 -55.74 -16.58 -21.93
CA ILE A 17 -54.30 -16.73 -22.15
C ILE A 17 -53.63 -15.36 -22.40
N LEU A 18 -54.39 -14.36 -22.87
CA LEU A 18 -53.85 -13.03 -23.15
C LEU A 18 -53.77 -12.13 -21.90
N CYS A 19 -54.55 -12.39 -20.85
CA CYS A 19 -54.44 -11.66 -19.57
C CYS A 19 -53.37 -12.21 -18.62
N VAL A 20 -52.97 -13.49 -18.78
CA VAL A 20 -51.91 -14.07 -17.95
C VAL A 20 -50.52 -13.74 -18.53
N LEU A 21 -50.38 -13.58 -19.85
CA LEU A 21 -49.10 -13.13 -20.43
C LEU A 21 -48.82 -11.63 -20.25
N THR A 22 -49.83 -10.76 -20.17
CA THR A 22 -49.62 -9.34 -19.85
C THR A 22 -49.40 -9.08 -18.36
N ALA A 23 -49.91 -9.95 -17.47
CA ALA A 23 -49.60 -9.89 -16.05
C ALA A 23 -48.21 -10.48 -15.70
N LEU A 24 -47.69 -11.44 -16.48
CA LEU A 24 -46.32 -11.94 -16.30
C LEU A 24 -45.23 -11.07 -16.95
N LEU A 25 -45.57 -10.19 -17.90
CA LEU A 25 -44.62 -9.20 -18.44
C LEU A 25 -44.52 -7.90 -17.60
N ALA A 26 -45.38 -7.70 -16.61
CA ALA A 26 -45.37 -6.52 -15.73
C ALA A 26 -44.64 -6.74 -14.39
N LEU A 27 -44.04 -7.92 -14.17
CA LEU A 27 -43.21 -8.24 -13.01
C LEU A 27 -41.78 -8.65 -13.39
N VAL A 28 -41.25 -8.10 -14.48
CA VAL A 28 -39.80 -7.87 -14.53
C VAL A 28 -39.58 -6.57 -13.77
N ALA A 29 -39.67 -6.65 -12.43
CA ALA A 29 -38.97 -5.69 -11.61
C ALA A 29 -37.51 -5.82 -12.05
N THR A 30 -37.03 -4.84 -12.81
CA THR A 30 -35.61 -4.60 -12.95
C THR A 30 -35.10 -4.46 -11.53
N THR A 31 -34.61 -5.54 -10.93
CA THR A 31 -33.73 -5.45 -9.78
C THR A 31 -32.52 -4.71 -10.34
N GLN A 32 -32.56 -3.38 -10.27
CA GLN A 32 -31.32 -2.62 -10.29
C GLN A 32 -30.45 -3.29 -9.22
N PRO A 33 -29.19 -3.65 -9.52
CA PRO A 33 -28.29 -4.05 -8.47
C PRO A 33 -28.40 -2.95 -7.40
N ALA A 34 -28.74 -3.35 -6.18
CA ALA A 34 -28.71 -2.40 -5.08
C ALA A 34 -27.35 -1.73 -5.13
N SER A 35 -27.31 -0.39 -5.17
CA SER A 35 -26.05 0.33 -5.04
C SER A 35 -25.32 -0.29 -3.85
N ALA A 36 -24.09 -0.74 -4.06
CA ALA A 36 -23.28 -1.20 -2.96
C ALA A 36 -23.28 -0.08 -1.90
N ALA A 37 -23.51 -0.44 -0.65
CA ALA A 37 -23.47 0.54 0.42
C ALA A 37 -22.02 1.05 0.56
N ASP A 38 -21.87 2.37 0.72
CA ASP A 38 -20.58 2.99 1.00
C ASP A 38 -19.85 2.26 2.13
N GLY A 39 -18.54 2.15 2.00
CA GLY A 39 -17.67 1.62 3.04
C GLY A 39 -17.60 2.51 4.29
N ARG A 40 -16.76 2.10 5.24
CA ARG A 40 -16.56 2.86 6.47
C ARG A 40 -15.96 4.23 6.14
N PRO A 41 -16.54 5.35 6.62
CA PRO A 41 -15.98 6.67 6.37
C PRO A 41 -14.52 6.76 6.80
N TYR A 42 -13.71 7.44 6.00
CA TYR A 42 -12.29 7.66 6.27
C TYR A 42 -11.92 9.12 6.08
N THR A 43 -10.74 9.49 6.57
CA THR A 43 -10.21 10.85 6.46
C THR A 43 -8.76 10.80 5.99
N ASN A 44 -8.42 11.63 5.01
CA ASN A 44 -7.02 11.81 4.61
C ASN A 44 -6.23 12.58 5.69
N PRO A 45 -4.97 12.21 5.98
CA PRO A 45 -4.14 11.27 5.21
C PRO A 45 -4.18 9.83 5.74
N LEU A 46 -3.93 8.87 4.84
CA LEU A 46 -3.70 7.45 5.19
C LEU A 46 -2.32 7.22 5.83
N LYS A 47 -1.36 8.11 5.55
CA LYS A 47 -0.05 8.16 6.20
C LYS A 47 0.45 9.59 6.19
N SER A 48 0.65 10.19 7.36
CA SER A 48 0.93 11.62 7.54
C SER A 48 2.39 12.00 7.32
N PHE A 49 3.32 11.05 7.48
CA PHE A 49 4.76 11.26 7.35
C PHE A 49 5.40 10.09 6.60
N LYS A 50 6.39 10.36 5.76
CA LYS A 50 6.95 9.38 4.80
C LYS A 50 5.84 8.72 3.97
N GLY A 51 4.86 9.50 3.53
CA GLY A 51 3.73 9.05 2.71
C GLY A 51 3.98 9.18 1.21
N ALA A 52 5.22 9.44 0.82
CA ALA A 52 5.63 9.59 -0.57
C ALA A 52 5.55 8.26 -1.34
N ASP A 53 5.30 8.41 -2.64
CA ASP A 53 5.29 7.34 -3.65
C ASP A 53 4.48 6.11 -3.17
N PRO A 54 3.17 6.29 -2.91
CA PRO A 54 2.38 5.27 -2.23
C PRO A 54 1.86 4.23 -3.21
N TRP A 55 1.98 2.97 -2.83
CA TRP A 55 1.30 1.85 -3.47
C TRP A 55 0.33 1.19 -2.51
N LEU A 56 -0.91 0.96 -2.96
CA LEU A 56 -1.99 0.42 -2.15
C LEU A 56 -2.72 -0.68 -2.92
N GLN A 57 -2.98 -1.81 -2.26
CA GLN A 57 -3.75 -2.90 -2.85
C GLN A 57 -4.68 -3.52 -1.81
N TYR A 58 -5.91 -3.85 -2.22
CA TYR A 58 -6.81 -4.70 -1.43
C TYR A 58 -6.62 -6.17 -1.81
N HIS A 59 -6.43 -7.03 -0.81
CA HIS A 59 -6.24 -8.47 -0.95
C HIS A 59 -6.66 -9.21 0.32
N ASP A 60 -7.32 -10.36 0.19
CA ASP A 60 -7.68 -11.24 1.32
C ASP A 60 -8.21 -10.51 2.57
N GLY A 61 -9.18 -9.60 2.35
CA GLY A 61 -9.85 -8.88 3.42
C GLY A 61 -9.12 -7.63 3.95
N ASN A 62 -7.97 -7.27 3.39
CA ASN A 62 -7.12 -6.21 3.91
C ASN A 62 -6.55 -5.30 2.82
N TYR A 63 -6.31 -4.05 3.19
CA TYR A 63 -5.48 -3.11 2.46
C TYR A 63 -4.02 -3.22 2.90
N TYR A 64 -3.12 -3.13 1.94
CA TYR A 64 -1.67 -3.15 2.12
C TYR A 64 -1.08 -1.89 1.51
N LEU A 65 -0.59 -0.98 2.36
CA LEU A 65 0.05 0.27 1.98
C LEU A 65 1.56 0.17 2.17
N ILE A 66 2.32 0.42 1.09
CA ILE A 66 3.76 0.57 1.12
C ILE A 66 4.13 1.97 0.57
N THR A 67 5.14 2.60 1.16
CA THR A 67 5.56 3.97 0.81
C THR A 67 7.07 4.12 0.90
N THR A 68 7.61 5.18 0.30
CA THR A 68 9.01 5.56 0.41
C THR A 68 9.46 5.71 1.87
N THR A 69 10.63 5.14 2.19
CA THR A 69 11.19 5.18 3.55
C THR A 69 12.43 6.06 3.67
N PHE A 70 13.18 6.28 2.58
CA PHE A 70 14.50 6.91 2.58
C PHE A 70 15.52 6.24 3.52
N THR A 71 15.31 4.97 3.85
CA THR A 71 16.23 4.16 4.66
C THR A 71 16.59 2.87 3.92
N GLY A 72 17.21 1.91 4.59
CA GLY A 72 17.46 0.56 4.07
C GLY A 72 16.34 -0.44 4.38
N ILE A 73 15.14 0.05 4.71
CA ILE A 73 14.01 -0.75 5.18
C ILE A 73 12.81 -0.53 4.25
N LEU A 74 12.07 -1.60 3.96
CA LEU A 74 10.71 -1.55 3.43
C LEU A 74 9.73 -1.97 4.52
N GLY A 75 8.68 -1.15 4.71
CA GLY A 75 7.62 -1.41 5.67
C GLY A 75 6.24 -1.38 5.02
N ILE A 76 5.38 -2.31 5.43
CA ILE A 76 3.99 -2.39 4.98
C ILE A 76 3.06 -2.08 6.15
N ARG A 77 2.07 -1.22 5.91
CA ARG A 77 0.91 -1.02 6.76
C ARG A 77 -0.23 -1.90 6.27
N LYS A 78 -0.86 -2.65 7.17
CA LYS A 78 -1.98 -3.55 6.88
C LYS A 78 -3.20 -3.15 7.70
N SER A 79 -4.37 -3.08 7.07
CA SER A 79 -5.64 -2.78 7.76
C SER A 79 -6.84 -3.38 7.02
N PRO A 80 -7.88 -3.88 7.70
CA PRO A 80 -9.10 -4.36 7.05
C PRO A 80 -10.02 -3.23 6.53
N THR A 81 -9.75 -1.97 6.90
CA THR A 81 -10.45 -0.78 6.37
C THR A 81 -9.46 0.27 5.89
N LEU A 82 -9.83 1.08 4.92
CA LEU A 82 -9.00 2.18 4.42
C LEU A 82 -8.67 3.18 5.55
N ALA A 83 -9.66 3.49 6.39
CA ALA A 83 -9.50 4.36 7.55
C ALA A 83 -8.45 3.86 8.55
N GLY A 84 -8.34 2.55 8.75
CA GLY A 84 -7.40 1.98 9.73
C GLY A 84 -5.94 2.09 9.32
N LEU A 85 -5.62 2.37 8.04
CA LEU A 85 -4.24 2.57 7.59
C LEU A 85 -3.56 3.77 8.28
N ALA A 86 -4.33 4.80 8.66
CA ALA A 86 -3.82 5.98 9.34
C ALA A 86 -3.08 5.64 10.65
N THR A 87 -3.55 4.63 11.37
CA THR A 87 -3.03 4.17 12.65
C THR A 87 -2.43 2.76 12.59
N ALA A 88 -2.36 2.16 11.40
CA ALA A 88 -1.80 0.84 11.22
C ALA A 88 -0.27 0.82 11.52
N PRO A 89 0.23 -0.23 12.19
CA PRO A 89 1.65 -0.44 12.40
C PRO A 89 2.40 -0.45 11.08
N ASN A 90 3.57 0.18 11.04
CA ASN A 90 4.51 -0.01 9.93
C ASN A 90 5.37 -1.24 10.24
N VAL A 91 5.07 -2.37 9.59
CA VAL A 91 5.78 -3.64 9.79
C VAL A 91 6.90 -3.75 8.76
N GLN A 92 8.14 -3.86 9.21
CA GLN A 92 9.30 -4.12 8.36
C GLN A 92 9.18 -5.50 7.73
N VAL A 93 9.13 -5.55 6.39
CA VAL A 93 9.04 -6.79 5.60
C VAL A 93 10.34 -7.12 4.87
N TYR A 94 11.21 -6.14 4.69
CA TYR A 94 12.52 -6.32 4.08
C TYR A 94 13.52 -5.28 4.61
N ALA A 95 14.77 -5.68 4.70
CA ALA A 95 15.91 -4.78 4.83
C ALA A 95 17.12 -5.40 4.13
N ASP A 96 18.02 -4.56 3.64
CA ASP A 96 19.25 -5.00 3.00
C ASP A 96 20.47 -4.44 3.75
N THR A 97 21.56 -5.17 3.76
CA THR A 97 22.87 -4.73 4.28
C THR A 97 23.94 -4.72 3.20
N THR A 98 23.61 -5.13 1.97
CA THR A 98 24.50 -5.10 0.82
C THR A 98 24.80 -3.66 0.43
N SER A 99 26.06 -3.24 0.58
CA SER A 99 26.46 -1.83 0.45
C SER A 99 26.09 -1.16 -0.87
N THR A 100 25.88 -1.91 -1.95
CA THR A 100 25.49 -1.39 -3.26
C THR A 100 24.00 -1.07 -3.41
N ARG A 101 23.15 -1.45 -2.45
CA ARG A 101 21.68 -1.34 -2.57
C ARG A 101 20.94 -1.28 -1.22
N ASN A 102 21.55 -0.71 -0.19
CA ASN A 102 21.01 -0.71 1.18
C ASN A 102 20.62 0.67 1.71
N THR A 103 20.59 1.71 0.88
CA THR A 103 20.25 3.07 1.31
C THR A 103 19.17 3.71 0.46
N ASN A 104 18.45 4.67 1.06
CA ASN A 104 17.51 5.55 0.38
C ASN A 104 16.44 4.81 -0.45
N PHE A 105 15.72 3.86 0.17
CA PHE A 105 14.67 3.11 -0.52
C PHE A 105 13.47 4.02 -0.81
N TRP A 106 13.02 4.05 -2.06
CA TRP A 106 11.86 4.84 -2.49
C TRP A 106 11.07 4.19 -3.63
N ALA A 107 9.87 4.74 -3.89
CA ALA A 107 8.88 4.27 -4.86
C ALA A 107 8.69 2.74 -4.85
N PRO A 108 8.34 2.15 -3.69
CA PRO A 108 8.03 0.74 -3.64
C PRO A 108 6.64 0.45 -4.22
N GLU A 109 6.55 -0.54 -5.10
CA GLU A 109 5.29 -1.02 -5.67
C GLU A 109 5.12 -2.53 -5.47
N MET A 110 3.89 -2.99 -5.23
CA MET A 110 3.58 -4.41 -4.97
C MET A 110 2.68 -5.01 -6.04
N HIS A 111 3.20 -5.95 -6.81
CA HIS A 111 2.47 -6.59 -7.92
C HIS A 111 2.22 -8.07 -7.63
N LEU A 112 0.96 -8.51 -7.69
CA LEU A 112 0.61 -9.94 -7.66
C LEU A 112 0.70 -10.53 -9.07
N LEU A 113 1.74 -11.31 -9.33
CA LEU A 113 2.00 -11.91 -10.65
C LEU A 113 2.26 -13.42 -10.47
N ASN A 114 1.63 -14.25 -11.29
CA ASN A 114 1.83 -15.71 -11.25
C ASN A 114 1.70 -16.35 -9.85
N GLY A 115 0.79 -15.81 -9.01
CA GLY A 115 0.54 -16.31 -7.65
C GLY A 115 1.57 -15.90 -6.59
N ARG A 116 2.47 -14.95 -6.91
CA ARG A 116 3.46 -14.38 -5.97
C ARG A 116 3.42 -12.86 -5.99
N TRP A 117 3.76 -12.25 -4.86
CA TRP A 117 3.95 -10.82 -4.75
C TRP A 117 5.38 -10.46 -5.13
N TYR A 118 5.51 -9.44 -5.97
CA TYR A 118 6.78 -8.84 -6.32
C TYR A 118 6.82 -7.41 -5.81
N VAL A 119 7.90 -7.04 -5.14
CA VAL A 119 8.13 -5.65 -4.70
C VAL A 119 9.21 -5.05 -5.59
N TYR A 120 8.85 -4.04 -6.38
CA TYR A 120 9.81 -3.22 -7.12
C TYR A 120 10.10 -1.98 -6.30
N TYR A 121 11.37 -1.58 -6.19
CA TYR A 121 11.75 -0.41 -5.41
C TYR A 121 13.07 0.17 -5.92
N SER A 122 13.25 1.47 -5.74
CA SER A 122 14.53 2.14 -6.02
C SER A 122 15.41 2.09 -4.78
N ALA A 123 16.68 1.72 -4.94
CA ALA A 123 17.66 1.75 -3.85
C ALA A 123 19.04 2.19 -4.32
N GLY A 124 19.76 2.88 -3.43
CA GLY A 124 21.09 3.42 -3.68
C GLY A 124 22.19 2.69 -2.92
N GLN A 125 23.41 3.13 -3.20
CA GLN A 125 24.64 2.65 -2.57
C GLN A 125 24.95 3.42 -1.28
N SER A 126 25.43 2.71 -0.27
CA SER A 126 25.97 3.29 0.97
C SER A 126 27.19 4.16 0.70
N GLY A 127 27.24 5.33 1.33
CA GLY A 127 28.35 6.27 1.21
C GLY A 127 28.32 7.13 -0.06
N VAL A 128 27.32 6.96 -0.93
CA VAL A 128 27.06 7.88 -2.05
C VAL A 128 26.01 8.89 -1.61
N ALA A 129 26.16 10.15 -2.01
CA ALA A 129 25.16 11.18 -1.79
C ALA A 129 23.80 10.69 -2.27
N CYS A 130 22.72 11.01 -1.52
CA CYS A 130 21.42 10.55 -1.97
C CYS A 130 21.19 11.03 -3.39
N CYS A 131 20.66 10.05 -4.10
CA CYS A 131 19.85 10.19 -5.27
C CYS A 131 20.68 10.13 -6.57
N ASP A 132 21.99 9.83 -6.47
CA ASP A 132 22.94 9.67 -7.57
C ASP A 132 23.36 8.21 -7.85
N SER A 133 22.87 7.23 -7.09
CA SER A 133 23.22 5.80 -7.27
C SER A 133 22.02 4.85 -7.41
N GLN A 134 20.81 5.36 -7.50
CA GLN A 134 19.59 4.57 -7.43
C GLN A 134 19.36 3.69 -8.65
N ARG A 135 19.06 2.43 -8.37
CA ARG A 135 18.64 1.44 -9.35
C ARG A 135 17.35 0.81 -8.90
N THR A 136 16.59 0.34 -9.87
CA THR A 136 15.42 -0.50 -9.64
C THR A 136 15.88 -1.89 -9.20
N HIS A 137 15.26 -2.37 -8.14
CA HIS A 137 15.44 -3.70 -7.57
C HIS A 137 14.11 -4.41 -7.43
N VAL A 138 14.14 -5.73 -7.39
CA VAL A 138 12.94 -6.57 -7.29
C VAL A 138 13.10 -7.64 -6.22
N LEU A 139 12.07 -7.78 -5.38
CA LEU A 139 11.88 -8.85 -4.41
C LEU A 139 10.75 -9.78 -4.86
N GLU A 140 10.75 -11.02 -4.37
CA GLU A 140 9.70 -12.01 -4.59
C GLU A 140 9.26 -12.59 -3.24
N SER A 141 7.95 -12.68 -3.01
CA SER A 141 7.39 -13.30 -1.80
C SER A 141 7.50 -14.83 -1.86
N ALA A 142 7.64 -15.45 -0.69
CA ALA A 142 7.63 -16.92 -0.57
C ALA A 142 6.27 -17.55 -0.87
N GLY A 143 5.17 -16.80 -0.77
CA GLY A 143 3.81 -17.28 -1.03
C GLY A 143 2.84 -16.13 -1.36
N THR A 144 1.56 -16.33 -1.05
CA THR A 144 0.47 -15.41 -1.42
C THR A 144 0.23 -14.30 -0.40
N ASP A 145 0.90 -14.32 0.76
CA ASP A 145 0.79 -13.25 1.76
C ASP A 145 1.59 -12.01 1.30
N PRO A 146 0.96 -10.84 1.12
CA PRO A 146 1.66 -9.61 0.72
C PRO A 146 2.67 -9.14 1.78
N MET A 147 2.63 -9.64 3.01
CA MET A 147 3.64 -9.34 4.04
C MET A 147 4.96 -10.08 3.82
N GLY A 148 5.01 -11.07 2.92
CA GLY A 148 6.21 -11.85 2.60
C GLY A 148 6.24 -13.25 3.24
N PRO A 149 7.41 -13.78 3.63
CA PRO A 149 8.73 -13.13 3.58
C PRO A 149 9.21 -12.94 2.14
N TYR A 150 10.08 -11.95 1.94
CA TYR A 150 10.60 -11.55 0.63
C TYR A 150 12.05 -12.00 0.41
N THR A 151 12.35 -12.44 -0.81
CA THR A 151 13.71 -12.78 -1.27
C THR A 151 14.13 -11.82 -2.38
N TYR A 152 15.35 -11.28 -2.32
CA TYR A 152 15.92 -10.44 -3.36
C TYR A 152 16.17 -11.23 -4.65
N LYS A 153 15.74 -10.70 -5.80
CA LYS A 153 15.86 -11.36 -7.10
C LYS A 153 16.88 -10.71 -8.03
N GLY A 154 17.04 -9.40 -7.96
CA GLY A 154 18.00 -8.71 -8.83
C GLY A 154 17.76 -7.22 -8.94
N SER A 155 18.65 -6.58 -9.69
CA SER A 155 18.44 -5.23 -10.20
C SER A 155 17.99 -5.31 -11.65
N LEU A 156 17.08 -4.42 -12.05
CA LEU A 156 16.55 -4.35 -13.40
C LEU A 156 17.13 -3.11 -14.09
N THR A 157 17.91 -3.31 -15.15
CA THR A 157 18.64 -2.25 -15.84
C THR A 157 18.97 -2.65 -17.28
N GLY A 158 19.42 -1.70 -18.09
CA GLY A 158 19.76 -1.89 -19.50
C GLY A 158 21.08 -1.21 -19.89
N SER A 159 21.73 -1.74 -20.92
CA SER A 159 23.05 -1.30 -21.39
C SER A 159 23.05 0.10 -22.00
N ASN A 160 21.89 0.60 -22.44
CA ASN A 160 21.72 1.93 -23.00
C ASN A 160 21.18 2.95 -22.00
N LEU A 161 20.96 2.56 -20.73
CA LEU A 161 20.58 3.47 -19.66
C LEU A 161 21.81 4.15 -19.06
N THR A 162 21.74 5.46 -18.89
CA THR A 162 22.84 6.29 -18.41
C THR A 162 22.40 7.20 -17.26
N PRO A 163 23.29 7.59 -16.33
CA PRO A 163 24.63 7.02 -16.15
C PRO A 163 24.56 5.61 -15.55
N GLY A 164 25.37 4.69 -16.10
CA GLY A 164 25.60 3.36 -15.51
C GLY A 164 24.34 2.55 -15.21
N GLY A 165 23.35 2.53 -16.10
CA GLY A 165 22.14 1.75 -15.92
C GLY A 165 21.02 2.42 -15.11
N TRP A 166 21.02 3.76 -14.99
CA TRP A 166 20.03 4.50 -14.19
C TRP A 166 18.59 4.17 -14.56
N LEU A 167 17.84 3.63 -13.59
CA LEU A 167 16.41 3.34 -13.70
C LEU A 167 15.78 3.44 -12.31
N ILE A 168 14.74 4.24 -12.17
CA ILE A 168 13.99 4.42 -10.93
C ILE A 168 12.49 4.31 -11.20
N ASP A 169 11.71 4.24 -10.12
CA ASP A 169 10.25 4.31 -10.11
C ASP A 169 9.64 3.34 -11.12
N ALA A 170 9.97 2.05 -10.97
CA ALA A 170 9.61 1.06 -11.96
C ALA A 170 8.31 0.33 -11.59
N SER A 171 7.45 0.19 -12.59
CA SER A 171 6.21 -0.58 -12.53
C SER A 171 6.17 -1.67 -13.59
N VAL A 172 5.18 -2.56 -13.49
CA VAL A 172 4.98 -3.67 -14.43
C VAL A 172 3.72 -3.46 -15.26
N LEU A 173 3.93 -3.24 -16.55
CA LEU A 173 2.88 -3.17 -17.55
C LEU A 173 2.56 -4.57 -18.10
N GLN A 174 1.28 -4.92 -18.11
CA GLN A 174 0.73 -6.11 -18.76
C GLN A 174 0.02 -5.69 -20.06
N ALA A 175 0.53 -6.16 -21.19
CA ALA A 175 -0.08 -5.89 -22.49
C ALA A 175 0.14 -7.08 -23.42
N ASN A 176 -0.88 -7.44 -24.22
CA ASN A 176 -0.82 -8.56 -25.16
C ASN A 176 -0.33 -9.89 -24.53
N ASN A 177 -0.77 -10.18 -23.29
CA ASN A 177 -0.36 -11.34 -22.49
C ASN A 177 1.16 -11.41 -22.22
N LYS A 178 1.86 -10.27 -22.25
CA LYS A 178 3.28 -10.13 -21.95
C LYS A 178 3.50 -9.13 -20.83
N LEU A 179 4.62 -9.30 -20.15
CA LEU A 179 5.11 -8.38 -19.13
C LEU A 179 6.13 -7.43 -19.73
N TYR A 180 6.05 -6.17 -19.31
CA TYR A 180 7.00 -5.13 -19.64
C TYR A 180 7.36 -4.36 -18.36
N LEU A 181 8.64 -4.09 -18.18
CA LEU A 181 9.08 -3.16 -17.15
C LEU A 181 8.98 -1.77 -17.74
N VAL A 182 8.24 -0.89 -17.07
CA VAL A 182 8.22 0.54 -17.34
C VAL A 182 8.90 1.25 -16.18
N GLY A 183 9.65 2.32 -16.43
CA GLY A 183 10.29 3.09 -15.38
C GLY A 183 10.80 4.43 -15.89
N SER A 184 11.52 5.16 -15.04
CA SER A 184 12.13 6.44 -15.38
C SER A 184 13.64 6.33 -15.56
N GLY A 185 14.17 6.78 -16.69
CA GLY A 185 15.59 6.70 -16.99
C GLY A 185 16.05 7.68 -18.06
N PHE A 186 17.35 7.63 -18.36
CA PHE A 186 17.96 8.43 -19.43
C PHE A 186 18.61 7.50 -20.45
N ILE A 187 18.33 7.73 -21.73
CA ILE A 187 18.92 6.99 -22.84
C ILE A 187 19.68 7.96 -23.73
N ASN A 188 20.98 7.72 -23.94
CA ASN A 188 21.82 8.47 -24.86
C ASN A 188 21.76 10.01 -24.68
N GLY A 189 21.76 10.49 -23.43
CA GLY A 189 21.71 11.93 -23.13
C GLY A 189 20.32 12.57 -23.25
N SER A 190 19.26 11.78 -23.32
CA SER A 190 17.89 12.27 -23.21
C SER A 190 17.64 13.02 -21.90
N THR A 191 16.54 13.76 -21.81
CA THR A 191 15.95 14.13 -20.51
C THR A 191 15.43 12.89 -19.78
N GLN A 192 15.15 13.01 -18.49
CA GLN A 192 14.55 11.93 -17.71
C GLN A 192 13.16 11.60 -18.28
N SER A 193 13.03 10.38 -18.80
CA SER A 193 11.93 9.96 -19.67
C SER A 193 11.35 8.63 -19.21
N LEU A 194 10.12 8.33 -19.61
CA LEU A 194 9.56 7.00 -19.44
C LEU A 194 10.19 6.04 -20.44
N VAL A 195 10.72 4.95 -19.92
CA VAL A 195 11.38 3.90 -20.68
C VAL A 195 10.72 2.55 -20.45
N ILE A 196 10.70 1.70 -21.47
CA ILE A 196 10.08 0.38 -21.44
C ILE A 196 11.03 -0.71 -21.95
N ALA A 197 10.97 -1.90 -21.35
CA ALA A 197 11.64 -3.11 -21.85
C ALA A 197 10.76 -4.36 -21.63
N PRO A 198 10.78 -5.34 -22.54
CA PRO A 198 10.04 -6.58 -22.35
C PRO A 198 10.64 -7.42 -21.22
N MET A 199 9.82 -8.19 -20.52
CA MET A 199 10.23 -9.10 -19.45
C MET A 199 9.94 -10.55 -19.84
N SER A 200 10.84 -11.46 -19.46
CA SER A 200 10.64 -12.91 -19.62
C SER A 200 9.94 -13.55 -18.43
N ASN A 201 10.08 -12.93 -17.25
CA ASN A 201 9.36 -13.23 -16.02
C ASN A 201 9.36 -11.95 -15.15
N PRO A 202 8.64 -11.92 -14.02
CA PRO A 202 8.51 -10.72 -13.18
C PRO A 202 9.84 -10.10 -12.68
N TYR A 203 10.97 -10.80 -12.75
CA TYR A 203 12.26 -10.27 -12.27
C TYR A 203 13.40 -10.40 -13.28
N THR A 204 13.10 -10.65 -14.56
CA THR A 204 14.12 -10.83 -15.61
C THR A 204 13.68 -10.12 -16.89
N LEU A 205 14.50 -9.17 -17.36
CA LEU A 205 14.30 -8.53 -18.66
C LEU A 205 14.55 -9.53 -19.80
N ALA A 206 13.74 -9.46 -20.85
CA ALA A 206 13.92 -10.20 -22.10
C ALA A 206 14.73 -9.40 -23.15
N SER A 207 15.16 -8.19 -22.79
CA SER A 207 16.01 -7.30 -23.61
C SER A 207 17.14 -6.75 -22.74
N SER A 208 18.29 -6.46 -23.36
CA SER A 208 19.37 -5.71 -22.73
C SER A 208 19.23 -4.20 -22.87
N THR A 209 18.27 -3.72 -23.67
CA THR A 209 18.03 -2.30 -23.94
C THR A 209 16.59 -1.90 -23.65
N PHE A 210 16.41 -0.62 -23.35
CA PHE A 210 15.12 0.03 -23.17
C PHE A 210 14.78 0.96 -24.35
N THR A 211 13.49 1.25 -24.50
CA THR A 211 12.96 2.22 -25.47
C THR A 211 12.28 3.37 -24.74
N ILE A 212 12.51 4.63 -25.16
CA ILE A 212 11.75 5.78 -24.65
C ILE A 212 10.35 5.77 -25.24
N ILE A 213 9.31 5.76 -24.41
CA ILE A 213 7.91 5.88 -24.83
C ILE A 213 7.30 7.25 -24.54
N SER A 214 7.92 8.04 -23.66
CA SER A 214 7.51 9.42 -23.40
C SER A 214 8.66 10.25 -22.86
N SER A 215 8.80 11.47 -23.38
CA SER A 215 9.70 12.49 -22.85
C SER A 215 8.93 13.76 -22.49
N PRO A 216 9.42 14.57 -21.52
CA PRO A 216 8.80 15.83 -21.09
C PRO A 216 8.93 16.91 -22.19
N THR A 217 8.01 16.90 -23.15
CA THR A 217 8.00 17.81 -24.32
C THR A 217 7.02 18.97 -24.16
N LEU A 218 6.02 18.84 -23.28
CA LEU A 218 5.00 19.85 -23.05
C LEU A 218 5.46 20.85 -21.98
N ASP A 219 5.01 22.10 -22.06
CA ASP A 219 5.43 23.16 -21.12
C ASP A 219 5.11 22.82 -19.67
N TRP A 220 3.94 22.22 -19.42
CA TRP A 220 3.51 21.84 -18.07
C TRP A 220 4.28 20.65 -17.48
N GLU A 221 5.08 19.91 -18.28
CA GLU A 221 5.92 18.80 -17.83
C GLU A 221 7.30 19.26 -17.31
N ARG A 222 7.58 20.57 -17.34
CA ARG A 222 8.93 21.14 -17.19
C ARG A 222 9.07 22.16 -16.06
N SER A 223 8.14 22.17 -15.09
CA SER A 223 8.27 23.02 -13.91
C SER A 223 9.44 22.55 -13.05
N GLY A 224 10.41 23.44 -12.79
CA GLY A 224 11.65 23.11 -12.08
C GLY A 224 12.65 22.29 -12.92
N SER A 225 12.26 21.12 -13.42
CA SER A 225 13.07 20.29 -14.33
C SER A 225 12.19 19.44 -15.27
N PRO A 226 12.67 19.12 -16.48
CA PRO A 226 11.95 18.27 -17.43
C PRO A 226 12.04 16.80 -17.00
N VAL A 227 10.98 16.30 -16.36
CA VAL A 227 10.91 14.94 -15.81
C VAL A 227 9.65 14.24 -16.27
N ASN A 228 9.76 12.98 -16.71
CA ASN A 228 8.67 12.00 -16.66
C ASN A 228 9.13 10.80 -15.82
N GLU A 229 8.38 10.45 -14.77
CA GLU A 229 8.70 9.36 -13.84
C GLU A 229 7.44 8.74 -13.21
N GLY A 230 7.59 7.77 -12.31
CA GLY A 230 6.45 7.05 -11.69
C GLY A 230 5.38 6.58 -12.68
N PRO A 231 5.72 5.83 -13.75
CA PRO A 231 4.75 5.26 -14.68
C PRO A 231 3.85 4.22 -13.99
N GLU A 232 2.55 4.42 -14.08
CA GLU A 232 1.54 3.64 -13.36
C GLU A 232 0.47 3.10 -14.31
N PRO A 233 0.48 1.78 -14.61
CA PRO A 233 -0.48 1.16 -15.52
C PRO A 233 -1.90 1.18 -14.97
N LEU A 234 -2.87 1.50 -15.84
CA LEU A 234 -4.29 1.48 -15.52
C LEU A 234 -5.08 0.86 -16.67
N TYR A 235 -5.97 -0.08 -16.36
CA TYR A 235 -6.71 -0.86 -17.36
C TYR A 235 -8.21 -0.64 -17.22
N HIS A 236 -8.90 -0.44 -18.34
CA HIS A 236 -10.35 -0.31 -18.35
C HIS A 236 -10.95 -0.67 -19.70
N ASN A 237 -11.93 -1.57 -19.71
CA ASN A 237 -12.66 -1.99 -20.92
C ASN A 237 -11.74 -2.37 -22.10
N GLY A 238 -10.67 -3.11 -21.81
CA GLY A 238 -9.69 -3.56 -22.81
C GLY A 238 -8.70 -2.49 -23.27
N ARG A 239 -8.75 -1.28 -22.71
CA ARG A 239 -7.80 -0.19 -22.95
C ARG A 239 -6.71 -0.19 -21.89
N THR A 240 -5.54 0.28 -22.28
CA THR A 240 -4.36 0.40 -21.42
C THR A 240 -3.92 1.84 -21.38
N PHE A 241 -3.97 2.42 -20.19
CA PHE A 241 -3.44 3.74 -19.87
C PHE A 241 -2.16 3.59 -19.05
N LEU A 242 -1.31 4.61 -19.12
CA LEU A 242 -0.14 4.76 -18.27
C LEU A 242 -0.14 6.18 -17.72
N THR A 243 -0.47 6.34 -16.44
CA THR A 243 -0.26 7.63 -15.78
C THR A 243 1.22 7.79 -15.46
N TYR A 244 1.69 9.02 -15.31
CA TYR A 244 3.06 9.29 -14.94
C TYR A 244 3.17 10.65 -14.27
N SER A 245 4.15 10.81 -13.41
CA SER A 245 4.52 12.09 -12.84
C SER A 245 5.28 12.95 -13.84
N ALA A 246 4.99 14.24 -13.87
CA ALA A 246 5.73 15.23 -14.63
C ALA A 246 6.16 16.42 -13.77
N SER A 247 7.19 17.14 -14.25
CA SER A 247 7.90 18.22 -13.52
C SER A 247 8.73 17.71 -12.33
N PHE A 248 9.54 18.60 -11.73
CA PHE A 248 10.35 18.25 -10.57
C PHE A 248 9.50 18.20 -9.28
N CYS A 249 9.64 17.12 -8.51
CA CYS A 249 8.97 16.93 -7.21
C CYS A 249 9.26 18.05 -6.19
N GLY A 250 10.33 18.83 -6.38
CA GLY A 250 10.66 19.98 -5.56
C GLY A 250 9.71 21.15 -5.71
N THR A 251 8.83 21.11 -6.72
CA THR A 251 7.87 22.19 -7.02
C THR A 251 6.46 21.84 -6.54
N ALA A 252 5.63 22.87 -6.37
CA ALA A 252 4.19 22.70 -6.16
C ALA A 252 3.46 22.11 -7.39
N ASP A 253 4.12 22.05 -8.54
CA ASP A 253 3.57 21.66 -9.84
C ASP A 253 3.97 20.24 -10.26
N TYR A 254 4.49 19.42 -9.35
CA TYR A 254 4.58 17.98 -9.57
C TYR A 254 3.17 17.40 -9.76
N LYS A 255 2.89 16.77 -10.90
CA LYS A 255 1.50 16.44 -11.31
C LYS A 255 1.45 15.25 -12.26
N LEU A 256 0.26 14.70 -12.52
CA LEU A 256 0.09 13.52 -13.36
C LEU A 256 -0.22 13.86 -14.83
N GLY A 257 0.51 13.22 -15.74
CA GLY A 257 0.22 13.06 -17.15
C GLY A 257 -0.38 11.68 -17.46
N GLN A 258 -0.70 11.45 -18.74
CA GLN A 258 -1.24 10.17 -19.21
C GLN A 258 -0.79 9.85 -20.63
N LEU A 259 -0.43 8.59 -20.84
CA LEU A 259 -0.37 7.95 -22.15
C LEU A 259 -1.52 6.94 -22.29
N GLU A 260 -1.98 6.73 -23.51
CA GLU A 260 -2.86 5.61 -23.88
C GLU A 260 -2.17 4.76 -24.95
N LEU A 261 -2.17 3.44 -24.77
CA LEU A 261 -1.71 2.50 -25.79
C LEU A 261 -2.80 2.34 -26.86
N THR A 262 -2.66 3.03 -27.99
CA THR A 262 -3.60 3.00 -29.12
C THR A 262 -3.11 2.12 -30.28
N GLY A 263 -1.80 1.85 -30.35
CA GLY A 263 -1.20 0.87 -31.25
C GLY A 263 -1.11 -0.53 -30.65
N SER A 264 -0.60 -1.49 -31.44
CA SER A 264 -0.52 -2.90 -31.02
C SER A 264 0.77 -3.27 -30.29
N ASP A 265 1.83 -2.46 -30.40
CA ASP A 265 3.15 -2.78 -29.82
C ASP A 265 3.56 -1.75 -28.75
N PRO A 266 3.55 -2.12 -27.46
CA PRO A 266 3.98 -1.24 -26.37
C PRO A 266 5.43 -0.76 -26.48
N LEU A 267 6.29 -1.48 -27.20
CA LEU A 267 7.70 -1.09 -27.39
C LEU A 267 7.86 -0.03 -28.48
N ASN A 268 6.85 0.19 -29.32
CA ASN A 268 6.87 1.23 -30.35
C ASN A 268 6.34 2.55 -29.75
N PRO A 269 7.15 3.63 -29.70
CA PRO A 269 6.70 4.92 -29.17
C PRO A 269 5.49 5.49 -29.91
N ALA A 270 5.34 5.19 -31.20
CA ALA A 270 4.19 5.63 -32.00
C ALA A 270 2.87 4.91 -31.62
N SER A 271 2.93 3.82 -30.85
CA SER A 271 1.73 3.17 -30.32
C SER A 271 1.11 3.91 -29.14
N TRP A 272 1.79 4.93 -28.60
CA TRP A 272 1.33 5.67 -27.42
C TRP A 272 0.81 7.05 -27.81
N THR A 273 -0.41 7.36 -27.39
CA THR A 273 -0.99 8.70 -27.51
C THR A 273 -0.84 9.44 -26.19
N LYS A 274 -0.10 10.55 -26.20
CA LYS A 274 0.10 11.41 -25.02
C LYS A 274 -1.04 12.41 -24.87
N LYS A 275 -1.64 12.49 -23.68
CA LYS A 275 -2.59 13.55 -23.33
C LYS A 275 -1.87 14.90 -23.26
N GLN A 276 -2.42 15.91 -23.92
CA GLN A 276 -1.78 17.23 -24.03
C GLN A 276 -1.93 18.11 -22.78
N THR A 277 -2.76 17.70 -21.83
CA THR A 277 -3.02 18.39 -20.56
C THR A 277 -2.81 17.45 -19.38
N PRO A 278 -2.48 17.98 -18.19
CA PRO A 278 -2.46 17.17 -16.96
C PRO A 278 -3.80 16.48 -16.71
N VAL A 279 -3.75 15.30 -16.09
CA VAL A 279 -4.95 14.54 -15.69
C VAL A 279 -5.23 14.61 -14.19
N PHE A 280 -4.24 15.03 -13.39
CA PHE A 280 -4.39 15.29 -11.96
C PHE A 280 -3.31 16.27 -11.50
N GLN A 281 -3.67 17.34 -10.79
CA GLN A 281 -2.75 18.43 -10.46
C GLN A 281 -3.15 19.14 -9.18
N ARG A 282 -2.25 20.02 -8.68
CA ARG A 282 -2.46 20.78 -7.45
C ARG A 282 -3.82 21.46 -7.38
N SER A 283 -4.35 21.59 -6.16
CA SER A 283 -5.55 22.36 -5.83
C SER A 283 -5.22 23.33 -4.70
N ASP A 284 -5.03 24.59 -5.06
CA ASP A 284 -4.73 25.65 -4.09
C ASP A 284 -5.90 25.84 -3.11
N ALA A 285 -7.14 25.70 -3.59
CA ALA A 285 -8.35 25.75 -2.76
C ALA A 285 -8.38 24.65 -1.68
N ASN A 286 -7.82 23.47 -1.98
CA ASN A 286 -7.76 22.35 -1.04
C ASN A 286 -6.44 22.28 -0.28
N SER A 287 -5.52 23.24 -0.49
CA SER A 287 -4.15 23.20 0.03
C SER A 287 -3.44 21.88 -0.31
N VAL A 288 -3.57 21.41 -1.56
CA VAL A 288 -2.92 20.18 -2.04
C VAL A 288 -1.94 20.53 -3.15
N TYR A 289 -0.64 20.33 -2.89
CA TYR A 289 0.45 20.73 -3.79
C TYR A 289 1.32 19.54 -4.18
N GLY A 290 1.79 19.52 -5.42
CA GLY A 290 2.64 18.45 -5.93
C GLY A 290 2.01 17.04 -5.92
N PRO A 291 0.75 16.80 -6.35
CA PRO A 291 0.14 15.47 -6.33
C PRO A 291 0.61 14.58 -7.49
N GLY A 292 1.93 14.50 -7.71
CA GLY A 292 2.52 13.50 -8.58
C GLY A 292 2.76 12.19 -7.81
N HIS A 293 3.08 11.14 -8.55
CA HIS A 293 3.23 9.74 -8.14
C HIS A 293 1.98 9.17 -7.46
N ASN A 294 1.44 8.12 -8.04
CA ASN A 294 0.18 7.54 -7.62
C ASN A 294 0.25 6.02 -7.65
N GLY A 295 -0.84 5.39 -7.25
CA GLY A 295 -1.16 4.00 -7.54
C GLY A 295 -2.68 3.88 -7.69
N PHE A 296 -3.14 2.70 -8.09
CA PHE A 296 -4.57 2.43 -8.24
C PHE A 296 -4.97 1.18 -7.46
N PHE A 297 -6.19 1.18 -6.93
CA PHE A 297 -6.79 -0.01 -6.33
C PHE A 297 -8.29 -0.03 -6.59
N THR A 298 -8.89 -1.19 -6.38
CA THR A 298 -10.33 -1.41 -6.51
C THR A 298 -10.93 -1.58 -5.11
N SER A 299 -12.18 -1.16 -4.93
CA SER A 299 -12.92 -1.43 -3.70
C SER A 299 -13.01 -2.94 -3.42
N PRO A 300 -13.23 -3.36 -2.15
CA PRO A 300 -13.39 -4.75 -1.77
C PRO A 300 -14.38 -5.57 -2.60
N ASP A 301 -15.48 -4.97 -3.04
CA ASP A 301 -16.49 -5.65 -3.87
C ASP A 301 -16.24 -5.54 -5.38
N GLY A 302 -15.18 -4.86 -5.80
CA GLY A 302 -14.79 -4.73 -7.19
C GLY A 302 -15.51 -3.64 -7.98
N THR A 303 -16.36 -2.82 -7.34
CA THR A 303 -17.29 -1.92 -8.05
C THR A 303 -16.76 -0.50 -8.25
N GLU A 304 -15.81 -0.04 -7.42
CA GLU A 304 -15.25 1.31 -7.48
C GLU A 304 -13.77 1.31 -7.84
N ASN A 305 -13.32 2.40 -8.44
CA ASN A 305 -11.91 2.60 -8.78
C ASN A 305 -11.35 3.73 -7.93
N TRP A 306 -10.16 3.50 -7.38
CA TRP A 306 -9.56 4.41 -6.42
C TRP A 306 -8.14 4.78 -6.84
N ILE A 307 -7.79 6.05 -6.62
CA ILE A 307 -6.42 6.55 -6.74
C ILE A 307 -5.86 6.71 -5.33
N VAL A 308 -4.66 6.17 -5.10
CA VAL A 308 -3.80 6.53 -3.97
C VAL A 308 -2.70 7.45 -4.49
N TYR A 309 -2.40 8.53 -3.79
CA TYR A 309 -1.42 9.51 -4.24
C TYR A 309 -0.79 10.22 -3.05
N HIS A 310 0.41 10.77 -3.23
CA HIS A 310 0.99 11.66 -2.24
C HIS A 310 0.74 13.11 -2.60
N ALA A 311 0.83 14.02 -1.62
CA ALA A 311 0.94 15.45 -1.88
C ALA A 311 1.44 16.19 -0.63
N ASN A 312 1.86 17.44 -0.83
CA ASN A 312 2.20 18.39 0.23
C ASN A 312 0.99 19.25 0.60
N SER A 313 0.97 19.74 1.85
CA SER A 313 -0.05 20.70 2.32
C SER A 313 0.39 22.16 2.18
N ALA A 314 1.59 22.39 1.66
CA ALA A 314 2.15 23.71 1.37
C ALA A 314 2.90 23.69 0.04
N SER A 315 2.92 24.83 -0.66
CA SER A 315 3.53 24.97 -1.99
C SER A 315 5.06 24.79 -1.99
N ASN A 316 5.70 24.90 -0.82
CA ASN A 316 7.15 24.71 -0.63
C ASN A 316 7.52 23.36 0.01
N GLY A 317 6.62 22.36 0.01
CA GLY A 317 6.86 21.08 0.69
C GLY A 317 7.90 20.15 0.04
N GLY A 318 8.10 20.26 -1.29
CA GLY A 318 9.12 19.53 -2.03
C GLY A 318 9.03 17.99 -1.98
N CYS A 319 10.16 17.31 -2.19
CA CYS A 319 10.26 15.85 -2.30
C CYS A 319 10.45 15.11 -0.97
N GLY A 320 10.36 15.80 0.18
CA GLY A 320 10.78 15.26 1.47
C GLY A 320 9.76 14.34 2.16
N ASN A 321 10.07 14.01 3.42
CA ASN A 321 9.23 13.17 4.29
C ASN A 321 7.90 13.81 4.70
N GLY A 322 7.70 15.11 4.42
CA GLY A 322 6.45 15.81 4.72
C GLY A 322 5.29 15.49 3.77
N ARG A 323 5.55 14.77 2.67
CA ARG A 323 4.51 14.30 1.75
C ARG A 323 3.62 13.28 2.45
N ALA A 324 2.31 13.52 2.41
CA ALA A 324 1.31 12.65 3.02
C ALA A 324 0.57 11.80 1.96
N THR A 325 0.28 10.55 2.29
CA THR A 325 -0.52 9.65 1.45
C THR A 325 -1.99 9.98 1.59
N ARG A 326 -2.68 10.08 0.45
CA ARG A 326 -4.11 10.33 0.32
C ARG A 326 -4.73 9.27 -0.59
N ALA A 327 -6.02 9.05 -0.46
CA ALA A 327 -6.79 8.33 -1.46
C ALA A 327 -8.11 9.04 -1.74
N GLN A 328 -8.68 8.77 -2.91
CA GLN A 328 -10.05 9.15 -3.28
C GLN A 328 -10.56 8.22 -4.40
N GLU A 329 -11.88 8.06 -4.47
CA GLU A 329 -12.53 7.41 -5.61
C GLU A 329 -12.32 8.24 -6.88
N PHE A 330 -12.23 7.58 -8.02
CA PHE A 330 -12.27 8.20 -9.34
C PHE A 330 -13.26 7.50 -10.26
N THR A 331 -13.72 8.22 -11.28
CA THR A 331 -14.73 7.74 -12.22
C THR A 331 -14.18 7.67 -13.65
N TRP A 332 -14.99 7.17 -14.58
CA TRP A 332 -14.64 7.11 -15.99
C TRP A 332 -15.48 8.13 -16.77
N ASN A 333 -14.84 8.90 -17.64
CA ASN A 333 -15.52 9.78 -18.58
C ASN A 333 -16.35 8.96 -19.58
N ALA A 334 -17.31 9.61 -20.25
CA ALA A 334 -18.12 8.96 -21.29
C ALA A 334 -17.29 8.43 -22.47
N ASP A 335 -16.10 9.00 -22.72
CA ASP A 335 -15.15 8.53 -23.72
C ASP A 335 -14.26 7.37 -23.24
N GLY A 336 -14.48 6.89 -22.00
CA GLY A 336 -13.76 5.80 -21.36
C GLY A 336 -12.37 6.17 -20.82
N THR A 337 -11.97 7.44 -20.83
CA THR A 337 -10.74 7.91 -20.15
C THR A 337 -10.99 8.09 -18.65
N PRO A 338 -9.97 7.95 -17.78
CA PRO A 338 -10.17 8.12 -16.34
C PRO A 338 -10.37 9.60 -15.98
N ASN A 339 -11.18 9.83 -14.94
CA ASN A 339 -11.44 11.12 -14.33
C ASN A 339 -11.09 11.06 -12.83
N PHE A 340 -9.86 11.46 -12.50
CA PHE A 340 -9.34 11.49 -11.14
C PHE A 340 -9.93 12.60 -10.26
N GLY A 341 -10.67 13.54 -10.85
CA GLY A 341 -11.25 14.67 -10.13
C GLY A 341 -10.20 15.64 -9.59
N THR A 342 -10.55 16.34 -8.51
CA THR A 342 -9.66 17.30 -7.83
C THR A 342 -9.06 16.65 -6.57
N PRO A 343 -7.76 16.80 -6.29
CA PRO A 343 -7.17 16.25 -5.08
C PRO A 343 -7.83 16.77 -3.81
N VAL A 344 -8.20 15.87 -2.90
CA VAL A 344 -8.93 16.19 -1.67
C VAL A 344 -8.02 16.70 -0.55
N ALA A 345 -8.51 17.70 0.20
CA ALA A 345 -7.83 18.29 1.35
C ALA A 345 -7.68 17.30 2.52
N LEU A 346 -6.62 17.46 3.31
CA LEU A 346 -6.49 16.74 4.59
C LEU A 346 -7.64 17.09 5.54
N GLY A 347 -8.04 16.17 6.40
CA GLY A 347 -9.13 16.37 7.35
C GLY A 347 -10.53 16.25 6.76
N THR A 348 -10.66 16.13 5.42
CA THR A 348 -11.94 15.88 4.77
C THR A 348 -12.36 14.43 5.01
N THR A 349 -13.54 14.23 5.59
CA THR A 349 -14.18 12.92 5.70
C THR A 349 -14.87 12.56 4.38
N LEU A 350 -14.56 11.38 3.86
CA LEU A 350 -15.12 10.83 2.63
C LEU A 350 -15.81 9.48 2.92
N PRO A 351 -16.78 9.06 2.08
CA PRO A 351 -17.25 7.69 2.07
C PRO A 351 -16.09 6.71 1.90
N GLY A 352 -16.11 5.58 2.59
CA GLY A 352 -15.10 4.54 2.38
C GLY A 352 -15.37 3.70 1.13
N PRO A 353 -14.38 2.92 0.65
CA PRO A 353 -14.58 2.00 -0.46
C PRO A 353 -15.73 1.01 -0.22
N SER A 354 -16.60 0.83 -1.20
CA SER A 354 -17.72 -0.12 -1.12
C SER A 354 -17.28 -1.56 -0.82
N GLY A 355 -18.12 -2.29 -0.08
CA GLY A 355 -17.81 -3.66 0.35
C GLY A 355 -16.91 -3.75 1.59
N GLU A 356 -16.46 -2.64 2.18
CA GLU A 356 -15.82 -2.66 3.50
C GLU A 356 -16.81 -3.06 4.61
N THR A 357 -16.66 -4.27 5.15
CA THR A 357 -17.54 -4.79 6.23
C THR A 357 -16.90 -4.76 7.61
N ALA A 358 -15.57 -4.72 7.68
CA ALA A 358 -14.84 -4.74 8.94
C ALA A 358 -15.05 -3.45 9.76
N ALA A 359 -14.80 -3.55 11.06
CA ALA A 359 -14.66 -2.37 11.91
C ALA A 359 -13.25 -1.78 11.77
N THR A 360 -13.14 -0.45 11.79
CA THR A 360 -11.85 0.23 11.76
C THR A 360 -11.07 -0.06 13.05
N PRO A 361 -9.88 -0.68 12.96
CA PRO A 361 -9.07 -0.94 14.15
C PRO A 361 -8.59 0.37 14.79
N THR A 362 -8.66 0.42 16.12
CA THR A 362 -8.16 1.55 16.93
C THR A 362 -6.91 1.16 17.72
N SER A 363 -6.66 -0.14 17.87
CA SER A 363 -5.56 -0.71 18.62
C SER A 363 -5.29 -2.15 18.18
N TYR A 364 -4.31 -2.80 18.79
CA TYR A 364 -3.92 -4.18 18.54
C TYR A 364 -3.76 -4.95 19.84
N THR A 365 -4.12 -6.21 19.81
CA THR A 365 -3.72 -7.18 20.81
C THR A 365 -2.51 -7.95 20.28
N LEU A 366 -1.45 -8.04 21.08
CA LEU A 366 -0.23 -8.78 20.72
C LEU A 366 -0.27 -10.16 21.37
N VAL A 367 -0.44 -11.20 20.55
CA VAL A 367 -0.59 -12.58 21.02
C VAL A 367 0.71 -13.36 20.81
N ASN A 368 1.30 -13.87 21.88
CA ASN A 368 2.52 -14.67 21.80
C ASN A 368 2.27 -15.99 21.06
N ARG A 369 3.14 -16.35 20.11
CA ARG A 369 3.01 -17.57 19.31
C ARG A 369 3.21 -18.85 20.12
N GLY A 370 4.07 -18.81 21.14
CA GLY A 370 4.39 -19.97 21.97
C GLY A 370 3.27 -20.35 22.95
N SER A 371 2.62 -19.35 23.56
CA SER A 371 1.62 -19.58 24.62
C SER A 371 0.18 -19.29 24.21
N GLY A 372 -0.05 -18.55 23.13
CA GLY A 372 -1.37 -18.03 22.76
C GLY A 372 -1.90 -16.94 23.70
N LYS A 373 -1.05 -16.41 24.59
CA LYS A 373 -1.41 -15.37 25.57
C LYS A 373 -1.09 -13.96 25.07
N CYS A 374 -1.75 -12.98 25.67
CA CYS A 374 -1.68 -11.59 25.30
C CYS A 374 -0.63 -10.82 26.11
N LEU A 375 0.04 -9.87 25.46
CA LEU A 375 0.90 -8.88 26.12
C LEU A 375 0.05 -7.95 27.00
N ASP A 376 0.34 -7.91 28.28
CA ASP A 376 -0.54 -7.35 29.32
C ASP A 376 0.25 -6.48 30.31
N VAL A 377 -0.29 -5.30 30.65
CA VAL A 377 0.20 -4.49 31.77
C VAL A 377 -0.45 -4.97 33.07
N ASN A 378 0.36 -5.41 34.03
CA ASN A 378 -0.11 -6.00 35.28
C ASN A 378 -1.21 -5.15 35.98
N GLY A 379 -2.42 -5.69 36.01
CA GLY A 379 -3.60 -5.08 36.64
C GLY A 379 -4.05 -3.77 35.99
N GLY A 380 -3.52 -3.39 34.83
CA GLY A 380 -3.73 -2.06 34.24
C GLY A 380 -3.23 -0.92 35.13
N ASN A 381 -2.29 -1.19 36.04
CA ASN A 381 -1.77 -0.18 36.97
C ASN A 381 -1.10 0.95 36.19
N THR A 382 -1.38 2.20 36.55
CA THR A 382 -0.88 3.39 35.84
C THR A 382 0.50 3.86 36.31
N ALA A 383 1.15 3.17 37.24
CA ALA A 383 2.46 3.54 37.75
C ALA A 383 3.59 3.26 36.74
N ASP A 384 4.58 4.15 36.70
CA ASP A 384 5.83 3.93 35.98
C ASP A 384 6.59 2.74 36.58
N GLY A 385 7.09 1.88 35.70
CA GLY A 385 7.78 0.64 36.09
C GLY A 385 6.85 -0.53 36.37
N THR A 386 5.53 -0.39 36.13
CA THR A 386 4.60 -1.53 36.19
C THR A 386 5.02 -2.57 35.15
N ASN A 387 5.15 -3.82 35.59
CA ASN A 387 5.59 -4.92 34.75
C ASN A 387 4.65 -5.17 33.55
N ILE A 388 5.24 -5.54 32.40
CA ILE A 388 4.52 -6.12 31.26
C ILE A 388 4.81 -7.62 31.25
N PHE A 389 3.76 -8.42 31.27
CA PHE A 389 3.83 -9.88 31.28
C PHE A 389 2.87 -10.48 30.24
N GLN A 390 2.80 -11.80 30.14
CA GLN A 390 1.73 -12.44 29.38
C GLN A 390 0.55 -12.84 30.28
N TRP A 391 -0.66 -12.71 29.77
CA TRP A 391 -1.88 -13.18 30.43
C TRP A 391 -2.86 -13.76 29.42
N THR A 392 -3.78 -14.59 29.90
CA THR A 392 -4.88 -15.09 29.06
C THR A 392 -5.63 -13.90 28.44
N CYS A 393 -5.90 -13.97 27.14
CA CYS A 393 -6.54 -12.86 26.42
C CYS A 393 -7.97 -12.63 26.95
N THR A 394 -8.20 -11.51 27.62
CA THR A 394 -9.50 -11.12 28.21
C THR A 394 -10.22 -10.06 27.37
N GLY A 395 -9.52 -9.40 26.45
CA GLY A 395 -10.03 -8.25 25.70
C GLY A 395 -10.01 -6.94 26.48
N GLY A 396 -9.44 -6.94 27.69
CA GLY A 396 -9.29 -5.75 28.53
C GLY A 396 -8.39 -4.68 27.92
N ALA A 397 -8.61 -3.42 28.28
CA ALA A 397 -7.83 -2.29 27.77
C ALA A 397 -6.33 -2.36 28.11
N ASN A 398 -5.97 -3.05 29.20
CA ASN A 398 -4.58 -3.32 29.60
C ASN A 398 -3.87 -4.32 28.67
N GLN A 399 -4.59 -5.00 27.77
CA GLN A 399 -4.06 -5.91 26.74
C GLN A 399 -4.16 -5.33 25.32
N LYS A 400 -4.61 -4.08 25.19
CA LYS A 400 -4.72 -3.39 23.91
C LYS A 400 -3.63 -2.34 23.80
N TRP A 401 -3.03 -2.26 22.63
CA TRP A 401 -1.88 -1.42 22.35
C TRP A 401 -2.12 -0.61 21.09
N ARG A 402 -1.98 0.72 21.17
CA ARG A 402 -1.82 1.54 19.96
C ARG A 402 -0.36 1.43 19.52
N VAL A 403 -0.14 1.06 18.27
CA VAL A 403 1.21 1.03 17.69
C VAL A 403 1.36 2.28 16.85
N GLU A 404 2.10 3.25 17.36
CA GLU A 404 2.20 4.57 16.77
C GLU A 404 3.55 4.70 16.07
N ASP A 405 3.54 4.76 14.74
CA ASP A 405 4.70 4.98 13.88
C ASP A 405 5.32 6.35 14.16
N LEU A 406 6.63 6.39 14.39
CA LEU A 406 7.38 7.59 14.72
C LEU A 406 8.01 8.27 13.49
N GLY A 407 7.86 7.68 12.30
CA GLY A 407 8.39 8.25 11.06
C GLY A 407 9.88 7.99 10.83
N ASP A 408 10.53 7.19 11.67
CA ASP A 408 11.94 6.80 11.58
C ASP A 408 12.12 5.27 11.50
N ASP A 409 11.08 4.60 10.99
CA ASP A 409 10.94 3.15 10.89
C ASP A 409 10.85 2.43 12.26
N THR A 410 10.70 3.19 13.34
CA THR A 410 10.36 2.69 14.67
C THR A 410 8.94 3.10 15.07
N ASN A 411 8.41 2.41 16.08
CA ASN A 411 7.10 2.65 16.64
C ASN A 411 7.23 2.80 18.17
N ARG A 412 6.28 3.49 18.80
CA ARG A 412 6.00 3.31 20.22
C ARG A 412 4.74 2.46 20.41
N LEU A 413 4.75 1.57 21.38
CA LEU A 413 3.60 0.75 21.74
C LEU A 413 2.95 1.36 22.98
N VAL A 414 1.78 1.99 22.82
CA VAL A 414 1.06 2.69 23.88
C VAL A 414 -0.06 1.82 24.42
N ASN A 415 -0.03 1.52 25.72
CA ASN A 415 -1.09 0.77 26.36
C ASN A 415 -2.39 1.59 26.39
N VAL A 416 -3.51 0.99 26.00
CA VAL A 416 -4.80 1.69 25.89
C VAL A 416 -5.38 2.05 27.26
N ALA A 417 -5.17 1.22 28.29
CA ALA A 417 -5.68 1.51 29.63
C ALA A 417 -4.94 2.68 30.32
N THR A 418 -3.61 2.75 30.15
CA THR A 418 -2.77 3.65 30.96
C THR A 418 -2.22 4.84 30.20
N GLY A 419 -2.21 4.80 28.87
CA GLY A 419 -1.56 5.80 28.01
C GLY A 419 -0.02 5.79 28.08
N LYS A 420 0.58 4.85 28.81
CA LYS A 420 2.04 4.68 28.92
C LYS A 420 2.58 3.79 27.81
N VAL A 421 3.89 3.83 27.61
CA VAL A 421 4.57 3.09 26.54
C VAL A 421 5.30 1.87 27.07
N MET A 422 5.49 0.87 26.22
CA MET A 422 6.47 -0.20 26.42
C MET A 422 7.89 0.41 26.57
N ASP A 423 8.63 -0.03 27.59
CA ASP A 423 9.93 0.49 28.02
C ASP A 423 10.86 -0.67 28.40
N THR A 424 12.07 -0.67 27.85
CA THR A 424 13.12 -1.58 28.33
C THR A 424 13.80 -0.98 29.56
N ALA A 425 13.69 -1.66 30.70
CA ALA A 425 14.10 -1.14 32.00
C ALA A 425 15.55 -0.64 32.03
N ALA A 426 15.72 0.58 32.55
CA ALA A 426 17.00 1.29 32.65
C ALA A 426 17.78 1.40 31.31
N CYS A 427 17.09 1.28 30.17
CA CYS A 427 17.69 1.16 28.84
C CYS A 427 18.82 0.10 28.79
N SER A 428 18.72 -0.97 29.59
CA SER A 428 19.71 -2.03 29.64
C SER A 428 19.83 -2.71 28.27
N ALA A 429 21.03 -3.20 27.94
CA ALA A 429 21.26 -4.04 26.76
C ALA A 429 21.44 -5.52 27.13
N ALA A 430 21.28 -5.90 28.41
CA ALA A 430 21.44 -7.28 28.86
C ALA A 430 20.25 -8.16 28.47
N ASP A 431 20.53 -9.44 28.22
CA ASP A 431 19.48 -10.46 28.16
C ASP A 431 18.81 -10.57 29.53
N GLY A 432 17.48 -10.66 29.51
CA GLY A 432 16.65 -10.72 30.70
C GLY A 432 16.35 -9.37 31.34
N ALA A 433 16.75 -8.25 30.72
CA ALA A 433 16.28 -6.95 31.18
C ALA A 433 14.76 -6.87 31.02
N ASP A 434 14.10 -6.41 32.07
CA ASP A 434 12.65 -6.30 32.18
C ASP A 434 12.06 -5.40 31.07
N ILE A 435 10.89 -5.79 30.55
CA ILE A 435 10.05 -4.92 29.73
C ILE A 435 8.86 -4.52 30.59
N ARG A 436 8.73 -3.22 30.80
CA ARG A 436 7.70 -2.62 31.65
C ARG A 436 6.99 -1.50 30.91
N GLN A 437 6.00 -0.89 31.53
CA GLN A 437 5.49 0.38 31.03
C GLN A 437 6.14 1.59 31.72
N TRP A 438 6.28 2.69 31.00
CA TRP A 438 6.75 3.96 31.53
C TRP A 438 6.12 5.14 30.80
N SER A 439 6.15 6.32 31.40
CA SER A 439 5.83 7.58 30.76
C SER A 439 6.70 7.78 29.50
N TRP A 440 6.18 8.44 28.46
CA TRP A 440 6.94 8.66 27.24
C TRP A 440 8.12 9.62 27.49
N LEU A 441 9.34 9.09 27.37
CA LEU A 441 10.61 9.82 27.51
C LEU A 441 11.26 10.14 26.16
N ASN A 442 10.72 9.59 25.06
CA ASN A 442 11.24 9.78 23.71
C ASN A 442 12.71 9.36 23.53
N ASN A 443 13.14 8.32 24.24
CA ASN A 443 14.48 7.75 24.12
C ASN A 443 14.45 6.45 23.29
N LYS A 444 15.63 5.93 22.92
CA LYS A 444 15.76 4.72 22.09
C LYS A 444 15.29 3.43 22.76
N CYS A 445 15.18 3.39 24.09
CA CYS A 445 14.76 2.18 24.79
C CYS A 445 13.23 2.05 24.90
N GLN A 446 12.48 3.05 24.41
CA GLN A 446 11.01 3.03 24.26
C GLN A 446 10.55 2.95 22.78
N ARG A 447 11.49 2.73 21.86
CA ARG A 447 11.25 2.70 20.42
C ARG A 447 11.49 1.28 19.91
N TYR A 448 10.56 0.77 19.12
CA TYR A 448 10.57 -0.62 18.67
C TYR A 448 10.29 -0.74 17.18
N ARG A 449 11.05 -1.62 16.50
CA ARG A 449 10.74 -2.07 15.14
C ARG A 449 9.88 -3.33 15.22
N LEU A 450 8.81 -3.36 14.44
CA LEU A 450 8.04 -4.59 14.22
C LEU A 450 8.55 -5.25 12.95
N VAL A 451 9.23 -6.38 13.08
CA VAL A 451 9.85 -7.07 11.95
C VAL A 451 9.06 -8.34 11.68
N PHE A 452 8.55 -8.49 10.45
CA PHE A 452 7.83 -9.68 10.01
C PHE A 452 8.70 -10.95 10.21
N THR A 453 8.09 -12.02 10.73
CA THR A 453 8.78 -13.30 10.94
C THR A 453 8.13 -14.46 10.19
N ALA A 454 6.80 -14.49 10.10
CA ALA A 454 6.07 -15.58 9.46
C ALA A 454 4.64 -15.17 9.09
N SER A 455 4.06 -15.87 8.11
CA SER A 455 2.66 -15.74 7.72
C SER A 455 1.71 -15.89 8.91
N GLY A 456 0.56 -15.22 8.85
CA GLY A 456 -0.37 -15.10 9.98
C GLY A 456 -0.08 -13.91 10.89
N ASP A 457 0.56 -12.87 10.34
CA ASP A 457 0.83 -11.58 10.99
C ASP A 457 1.75 -11.66 12.22
N TYR A 458 2.69 -12.62 12.22
CA TYR A 458 3.69 -12.72 13.27
C TYR A 458 4.86 -11.78 13.03
N VAL A 459 5.22 -11.04 14.07
CA VAL A 459 6.38 -10.15 14.13
C VAL A 459 7.25 -10.49 15.33
N ARG A 460 8.51 -10.07 15.26
CA ARG A 460 9.34 -9.85 16.45
C ARG A 460 9.37 -8.35 16.75
N ILE A 461 9.31 -8.00 18.03
CA ILE A 461 9.31 -6.61 18.53
C ILE A 461 10.73 -6.27 18.95
N VAL A 462 11.46 -5.52 18.13
CA VAL A 462 12.91 -5.27 18.30
C VAL A 462 13.13 -3.91 18.94
N ASN A 463 13.78 -3.85 20.09
CA ASN A 463 14.15 -2.59 20.72
C ASN A 463 15.22 -1.84 19.90
N GLU A 464 15.04 -0.54 19.69
CA GLU A 464 15.97 0.27 18.89
C GLU A 464 17.34 0.41 19.55
N SER A 465 17.40 0.52 20.88
CA SER A 465 18.65 0.72 21.61
C SER A 465 19.53 -0.53 21.65
N SER A 466 18.94 -1.71 21.86
CA SER A 466 19.69 -2.95 22.11
C SER A 466 19.71 -3.93 20.93
N GLY A 467 18.79 -3.79 19.98
CA GLY A 467 18.57 -4.78 18.91
C GLY A 467 17.97 -6.11 19.39
N LYS A 468 17.62 -6.22 20.69
CA LYS A 468 16.99 -7.41 21.29
C LYS A 468 15.49 -7.38 21.12
N VAL A 469 14.85 -8.53 21.32
CA VAL A 469 13.41 -8.73 21.09
C VAL A 469 12.63 -8.91 22.38
N ALA A 470 11.34 -8.57 22.37
CA ALA A 470 10.42 -8.99 23.42
C ALA A 470 10.26 -10.52 23.46
N ASP A 471 10.54 -11.10 24.62
CA ASP A 471 10.70 -12.53 24.90
C ASP A 471 9.86 -12.91 26.12
N VAL A 472 9.03 -13.94 26.00
CA VAL A 472 8.38 -14.53 27.18
C VAL A 472 9.40 -15.39 27.92
N ALA A 473 9.66 -15.04 29.17
CA ALA A 473 10.72 -15.65 29.97
C ALA A 473 10.64 -17.17 29.98
N ASP A 474 11.74 -17.80 29.58
CA ASP A 474 11.95 -19.26 29.53
C ASP A 474 10.85 -19.99 28.73
N CYS A 475 10.26 -19.29 27.76
CA CYS A 475 9.08 -19.73 27.00
C CYS A 475 7.94 -20.26 27.88
N GLY A 476 7.77 -19.72 29.10
CA GLY A 476 6.71 -20.12 30.01
C GLY A 476 5.32 -19.90 29.40
N THR A 477 4.34 -20.71 29.81
CA THR A 477 2.96 -20.65 29.31
C THR A 477 1.95 -20.35 30.41
N ALA A 478 2.41 -19.99 31.61
CA ALA A 478 1.54 -19.60 32.71
C ALA A 478 1.06 -18.15 32.55
N ASN A 479 -0.05 -17.82 33.18
CA ASN A 479 -0.43 -16.43 33.39
C ASN A 479 0.59 -15.78 34.33
N GLY A 480 1.02 -14.56 33.99
CA GLY A 480 2.00 -13.83 34.78
C GLY A 480 3.46 -14.18 34.47
N THR A 481 3.73 -15.05 33.49
CA THR A 481 5.09 -15.21 32.99
C THR A 481 5.60 -13.90 32.42
N ASP A 482 6.77 -13.50 32.87
CA ASP A 482 7.40 -12.23 32.55
C ASP A 482 7.66 -12.05 31.05
N VAL A 483 7.57 -10.81 30.58
CA VAL A 483 8.06 -10.43 29.24
C VAL A 483 9.30 -9.57 29.45
N ARG A 484 10.43 -10.07 28.96
CA ARG A 484 11.74 -9.42 29.06
C ARG A 484 12.29 -9.17 27.66
N GLN A 485 13.42 -8.48 27.55
CA GLN A 485 14.17 -8.50 26.30
C GLN A 485 15.15 -9.68 26.27
N TRP A 486 15.38 -10.25 25.09
CA TRP A 486 16.40 -11.27 24.87
C TRP A 486 16.97 -11.20 23.46
N THR A 487 18.18 -11.73 23.28
CA THR A 487 18.78 -12.00 21.98
C THR A 487 17.82 -12.80 21.09
N TRP A 488 17.73 -12.49 19.80
CA TRP A 488 16.84 -13.22 18.90
C TRP A 488 17.30 -14.67 18.72
N LEU A 489 16.48 -15.62 19.17
CA LEU A 489 16.69 -17.06 19.10
C LEU A 489 15.83 -17.75 18.02
N ASN A 490 14.95 -17.00 17.35
CA ASN A 490 14.03 -17.52 16.33
C ASN A 490 13.12 -18.66 16.85
N ASN A 491 12.66 -18.56 18.10
CA ASN A 491 11.70 -19.48 18.69
C ASN A 491 10.28 -18.85 18.70
N ASN A 492 9.28 -19.63 19.11
CA ASN A 492 7.90 -19.17 19.13
C ASN A 492 7.61 -18.18 20.28
N CYS A 493 8.37 -18.22 21.39
CA CYS A 493 8.10 -17.35 22.53
C CYS A 493 8.62 -15.90 22.34
N GLN A 494 9.33 -15.64 21.24
CA GLN A 494 9.77 -14.30 20.80
C GLN A 494 8.95 -13.73 19.63
N GLN A 495 7.88 -14.41 19.23
CA GLN A 495 7.04 -14.01 18.11
C GLN A 495 5.65 -13.64 18.59
N TRP A 496 5.15 -12.52 18.09
CA TRP A 496 3.89 -11.91 18.51
C TRP A 496 3.01 -11.67 17.29
N ARG A 497 1.78 -12.17 17.33
CA ARG A 497 0.78 -11.89 16.30
C ARG A 497 0.08 -10.58 16.61
N LEU A 498 0.03 -9.67 15.63
CA LEU A 498 -0.75 -8.44 15.71
C LEU A 498 -2.20 -8.75 15.35
N VAL A 499 -3.11 -8.68 16.32
CA VAL A 499 -4.54 -8.89 16.10
C VAL A 499 -5.26 -7.54 16.20
N PRO A 500 -5.91 -7.06 15.11
CA PRO A 500 -6.67 -5.82 15.14
C PRO A 500 -7.75 -5.83 16.23
N ALA A 501 -7.87 -4.73 16.97
CA ALA A 501 -8.85 -4.53 18.03
C ALA A 501 -9.54 -3.17 17.88
N THR A 502 -10.82 -3.12 18.25
CA THR A 502 -11.65 -1.91 18.27
C THR A 502 -11.78 -1.32 19.65
#